data_AF-N9E1B2-F1
#
_entry.id   AF-N9E1B2-F1
#
_cell.length_a   1.000
_cell.length_b   1.000
_cell.length_c   1.000
_cell.angle_alpha   90.00
_cell.angle_beta   90.00
_cell.angle_gamma   90.00
#
_symmetry.space_group_name_H-M   'P 1'
#
loop_
_entity.id
_entity.type
_entity.pdbx_description
1 polymer ?
#
loop_
_entity_poly.entity_id
_entity_poly.type
_entity_poly.pdbx_seq_one_letter_code
_entity_poly.pdbx_strand_id
1 'polypeptide(L)'
;MGSESKVEERVKDFLNIYDVIVKFECVDDLRDDIRKALRVLITSQYNNLCFIHQSEQRIPKDNLDDLWLPQDLYIQLKDQMIENICSRTSPHPEFFEVKKDVLNALDSYKELYLIYKKLQY
;
A
#
# COMPACT_ATOMS: atom_id res chain seq x y z
N MET A 1 -21.59 -9.05 2.70
CA MET A 1 -20.40 -8.40 3.29
C MET A 1 -19.50 -8.08 2.10
N GLY A 2 -19.33 -6.79 1.78
CA GLY A 2 -18.63 -6.36 0.57
C GLY A 2 -17.16 -6.78 0.60
N SER A 3 -16.56 -6.96 -0.57
CA SER A 3 -15.11 -7.12 -0.70
C SER A 3 -14.43 -5.95 0.02
N GLU A 4 -13.71 -6.23 1.11
CA GLU A 4 -12.80 -5.24 1.71
C GLU A 4 -11.76 -4.87 0.65
N SER A 5 -11.68 -3.58 0.33
CA SER A 5 -10.72 -3.04 -0.63
C SER A 5 -9.30 -3.45 -0.24
N LYS A 6 -8.45 -3.66 -1.24
CA LYS A 6 -7.00 -3.88 -1.04
C LYS A 6 -6.26 -2.58 -0.73
N VAL A 7 -6.89 -1.43 -0.92
CA VAL A 7 -6.34 -0.13 -0.54
C VAL A 7 -6.50 0.08 0.96
N GLU A 8 -5.41 0.41 1.64
CA GLU A 8 -5.45 0.84 3.03
C GLU A 8 -6.19 2.19 3.13
N GLU A 9 -7.29 2.21 3.89
CA GLU A 9 -8.27 3.31 3.92
C GLU A 9 -7.64 4.66 4.31
N ARG A 10 -6.61 4.62 5.17
CA ARG A 10 -5.93 5.82 5.68
C ARG A 10 -4.92 6.42 4.71
N VAL A 11 -4.57 5.74 3.61
CA VAL A 11 -3.53 6.22 2.68
C VAL A 11 -3.92 7.54 2.06
N LYS A 12 -5.17 7.66 1.59
CA LYS A 12 -5.65 8.89 0.95
C LYS A 12 -5.55 10.10 1.89
N ASP A 13 -5.98 9.95 3.14
CA ASP A 13 -5.95 11.03 4.11
C ASP A 13 -4.52 11.41 4.48
N PHE A 14 -3.64 10.41 4.64
CA PHE A 14 -2.22 10.66 4.87
C PHE A 14 -1.57 11.42 3.72
N LEU A 15 -1.83 11.04 2.46
CA LEU A 15 -1.28 11.72 1.29
C LEU A 15 -1.75 13.16 1.20
N ASN A 16 -3.05 13.42 1.44
CA ASN A 16 -3.60 14.78 1.49
C ASN A 16 -2.91 15.63 2.57
N ILE A 17 -2.70 15.08 3.76
CA ILE A 17 -2.02 15.77 4.86
C ILE A 17 -0.55 16.00 4.50
N TYR A 18 0.12 15.00 3.91
CA TYR A 18 1.51 15.10 3.50
C TYR A 18 1.71 16.19 2.44
N ASP A 19 0.82 16.30 1.45
CA ASP A 19 0.85 17.36 0.44
C ASP A 19 0.72 18.75 1.07
N VAL A 20 -0.12 18.89 2.11
CA VAL A 20 -0.24 20.13 2.89
C VAL A 20 1.06 20.43 3.64
N ILE A 21 1.65 19.44 4.31
CA ILE A 21 2.94 19.58 5.01
C ILE A 21 4.03 20.04 4.04
N VAL A 22 4.13 19.41 2.86
CA VAL A 22 5.09 19.79 1.81
C VAL A 22 4.85 21.22 1.35
N LYS A 23 3.59 21.59 1.10
CA LYS A 23 3.21 22.94 0.64
C LYS A 23 3.59 24.04 1.64
N PHE A 24 3.53 23.74 2.93
CA PHE A 24 3.91 24.68 4.00
C PHE A 24 5.37 24.52 4.45
N GLU A 25 6.17 23.72 3.73
CA GLU A 25 7.60 23.51 4.01
C GLU A 25 7.86 22.93 5.43
N CYS A 26 6.88 22.24 6.02
CA CYS A 26 6.96 21.69 7.38
C CYS A 26 7.53 20.26 7.45
N VAL A 27 8.12 19.75 6.37
CA VAL A 27 8.56 18.34 6.29
C VAL A 27 9.63 18.03 7.31
N ASP A 28 10.59 18.93 7.52
CA ASP A 28 11.68 18.74 8.49
C ASP A 28 11.18 18.84 9.92
N ASP A 29 10.31 19.81 10.22
CA ASP A 29 9.72 20.00 11.55
C ASP A 29 8.84 18.81 11.97
N LEU A 30 8.15 18.18 11.01
CA LEU A 30 7.24 17.06 11.25
C LEU A 30 7.84 15.69 10.86
N ARG A 31 9.15 15.64 10.58
CA ARG A 31 9.80 14.47 9.96
C ARG A 31 9.54 13.16 10.72
N ASP A 32 9.63 13.20 12.05
CA ASP A 32 9.46 12.00 12.87
C ASP A 32 8.01 11.52 12.92
N ASP A 33 7.04 12.43 12.95
CA ASP A 33 5.62 12.08 12.95
C ASP A 33 5.19 11.53 11.59
N ILE A 34 5.68 12.13 10.50
CA ILE A 34 5.51 11.60 9.14
C ILE A 34 6.09 10.19 9.05
N ARG A 35 7.32 9.97 9.54
CA ARG A 35 7.97 8.65 9.53
C ARG A 35 7.18 7.59 10.31
N LYS A 36 6.65 7.94 11.47
CA LYS A 36 5.83 7.02 12.29
C LYS A 36 4.54 6.63 11.57
N ALA A 37 3.80 7.61 11.05
CA ALA A 37 2.57 7.36 10.31
C ALA A 37 2.85 6.53 9.05
N LEU A 38 3.88 6.91 8.29
CA LEU A 38 4.27 6.24 7.06
C LEU A 38 4.65 4.77 7.29
N ARG A 39 5.40 4.45 8.35
CA ARG A 39 5.74 3.07 8.73
C ARG A 39 4.50 2.21 8.93
N VAL A 40 3.48 2.74 9.59
CA VAL A 40 2.23 2.01 9.81
C VAL A 40 1.51 1.76 8.48
N LEU A 41 1.39 2.80 7.65
CA LEU A 41 0.64 2.72 6.40
C LEU A 41 1.32 1.83 5.36
N ILE A 42 2.62 1.95 5.16
CA ILE A 42 3.35 1.14 4.19
C ILE A 42 3.30 -0.34 4.56
N THR A 43 3.42 -0.65 5.86
CA THR A 43 3.31 -2.03 6.37
C THR A 43 1.91 -2.59 6.13
N SER A 44 0.88 -1.81 6.48
CA SER A 44 -0.51 -2.23 6.31
C SER A 44 -0.85 -2.46 4.83
N GLN A 45 -0.49 -1.49 3.97
CA GLN A 45 -0.72 -1.58 2.53
C GLN A 45 0.07 -2.75 1.89
N TYR A 46 1.30 -3.00 2.34
CA TYR A 46 2.09 -4.15 1.90
C TYR A 46 1.42 -5.47 2.29
N ASN A 47 0.95 -5.59 3.54
CA ASN A 47 0.25 -6.78 4.00
C ASN A 47 -1.06 -7.04 3.23
N ASN A 48 -1.77 -5.99 2.79
CA ASN A 48 -2.94 -6.16 1.91
C ASN A 48 -2.60 -6.80 0.55
N LEU A 49 -1.33 -6.71 0.14
CA LEU A 49 -0.79 -7.28 -1.10
C LEU A 49 -0.13 -8.66 -0.88
N CYS A 50 -0.31 -9.29 0.30
CA CYS A 50 0.31 -10.58 0.63
C CYS A 50 -0.06 -11.73 -0.32
N PHE A 51 -1.18 -11.62 -1.03
CA PHE A 51 -1.55 -12.60 -2.05
C PHE A 51 -0.61 -12.60 -3.28
N ILE A 52 0.16 -11.52 -3.49
CA ILE A 52 1.17 -11.40 -4.56
C ILE A 52 2.50 -11.97 -4.08
N HIS A 53 3.04 -11.46 -2.97
CA HIS A 53 4.41 -11.77 -2.53
C HIS A 53 4.50 -12.99 -1.60
N GLN A 54 3.37 -13.46 -1.05
CA GLN A 54 3.25 -14.66 -0.19
C GLN A 54 4.22 -14.70 0.99
N SER A 55 4.72 -13.54 1.42
CA SER A 55 5.63 -13.41 2.56
C SER A 55 4.83 -13.34 3.86
N GLU A 56 5.52 -13.56 4.99
CA GLU A 56 4.94 -13.39 6.32
C GLU A 56 4.42 -11.97 6.53
N GLN A 57 3.37 -11.84 7.36
CA GLN A 57 2.83 -10.53 7.71
C GLN A 57 3.89 -9.70 8.42
N ARG A 58 4.02 -8.45 7.98
CA ARG A 58 4.95 -7.48 8.52
C ARG A 58 4.32 -6.68 9.64
N ILE A 59 5.12 -6.23 10.59
CA ILE A 59 4.73 -5.28 11.64
C ILE A 59 5.50 -3.96 11.46
N PRO A 60 4.98 -2.80 11.91
CA PRO A 60 5.62 -1.49 11.68
C PRO A 60 7.03 -1.33 12.29
N LYS A 61 7.42 -2.26 13.17
CA LYS A 61 8.76 -2.32 13.77
C LYS A 61 9.79 -2.99 12.85
N ASP A 62 9.35 -3.74 11.85
CA ASP A 62 10.22 -4.43 10.91
C ASP A 62 11.02 -3.43 10.06
N ASN A 63 12.06 -3.95 9.40
CA ASN A 63 12.83 -3.18 8.45
C ASN A 63 12.05 -3.02 7.14
N LEU A 64 11.79 -1.77 6.75
CA LEU A 64 11.07 -1.46 5.52
C LEU A 64 11.92 -1.70 4.26
N ASP A 65 13.25 -1.73 4.39
CA ASP A 65 14.14 -2.02 3.26
C ASP A 65 14.10 -3.51 2.84
N ASP A 66 13.49 -4.39 3.64
CA ASP A 66 13.30 -5.81 3.33
C ASP A 66 11.98 -6.08 2.58
N LEU A 67 11.15 -5.05 2.38
CA LEU A 67 9.93 -5.15 1.60
C LEU A 67 10.24 -5.24 0.12
N TRP A 68 9.38 -5.95 -0.62
CA TRP A 68 9.50 -5.98 -2.06
C TRP A 68 9.32 -4.59 -2.67
N LEU A 69 10.05 -4.31 -3.73
CA LEU A 69 9.88 -3.05 -4.44
C LEU A 69 8.50 -3.01 -5.10
N PRO A 70 7.87 -1.83 -5.25
CA PRO A 70 6.61 -1.72 -5.97
C PRO A 70 6.67 -2.37 -7.35
N GLN A 71 7.77 -2.20 -8.08
CA GLN A 71 7.98 -2.79 -9.40
C GLN A 71 7.95 -4.33 -9.39
N ASP A 72 8.54 -4.96 -8.37
CA ASP A 72 8.54 -6.42 -8.24
C ASP A 72 7.11 -6.95 -8.02
N LEU A 73 6.30 -6.22 -7.26
CA LEU A 73 4.89 -6.56 -7.05
C LEU A 73 4.07 -6.44 -8.34
N TYR A 74 4.27 -5.40 -9.16
CA TYR A 74 3.62 -5.31 -10.47
C TYR A 74 4.03 -6.47 -11.39
N ILE A 75 5.32 -6.83 -11.41
CA ILE A 75 5.83 -7.92 -12.26
C ILE A 75 5.24 -9.27 -11.85
N GLN A 76 5.07 -9.51 -10.54
CA GLN A 76 4.55 -10.78 -10.04
C GLN A 76 3.02 -10.88 -10.03
N LEU A 77 2.30 -9.77 -10.18
CA LEU A 77 0.84 -9.78 -10.27
C LEU A 77 0.39 -10.56 -11.51
N LYS A 78 -0.42 -11.60 -11.30
CA LYS A 78 -0.99 -12.43 -12.37
C LYS A 78 -2.51 -12.39 -12.32
N ASP A 79 -3.15 -12.47 -13.49
CA ASP A 79 -4.63 -12.50 -13.58
C ASP A 79 -5.23 -13.66 -12.76
N GLN A 80 -4.56 -14.83 -12.69
CA GLN A 80 -5.03 -15.95 -11.85
C GLN A 80 -5.11 -15.60 -10.35
N MET A 81 -4.28 -14.68 -9.86
CA MET A 81 -4.36 -14.23 -8.47
C MET A 81 -5.64 -13.42 -8.23
N ILE A 82 -6.06 -12.63 -9.22
CA ILE A 82 -7.29 -11.84 -9.19
C ILE A 82 -8.51 -12.76 -9.30
N GLU A 83 -8.48 -13.74 -10.22
CA GLU A 83 -9.52 -14.77 -10.33
C GLU A 83 -9.71 -15.52 -9.00
N ASN A 84 -8.59 -15.85 -8.32
CA ASN A 84 -8.64 -16.48 -7.01
C ASN A 84 -9.33 -15.60 -5.96
N ILE A 85 -9.12 -14.28 -5.98
CA ILE A 85 -9.83 -13.34 -5.11
C ILE A 85 -11.33 -13.37 -5.43
N CYS A 86 -11.70 -13.20 -6.70
CA CYS A 86 -13.10 -13.23 -7.14
C CYS A 86 -13.82 -14.52 -6.72
N SER A 87 -13.19 -15.68 -6.87
CA SER A 87 -13.77 -17.00 -6.54
C SER A 87 -14.03 -17.22 -5.04
N ARG A 88 -13.33 -16.47 -4.16
CA ARG A 88 -13.42 -16.61 -2.71
C ARG A 88 -14.38 -15.59 -2.08
N THR A 89 -14.88 -14.64 -2.85
CA THR A 89 -15.75 -13.57 -2.38
C THR A 89 -17.20 -13.84 -2.82
N SER A 90 -18.15 -13.68 -1.91
CA SER A 90 -19.59 -13.83 -2.19
C SER A 90 -20.35 -12.55 -1.82
N PRO A 91 -21.10 -11.93 -2.76
CA PRO A 91 -21.27 -12.34 -4.17
C PRO A 91 -19.96 -12.23 -4.97
N HIS A 92 -19.83 -13.02 -6.04
CA HIS A 92 -18.66 -13.02 -6.91
C HIS A 92 -18.51 -11.63 -7.55
N PRO A 93 -17.46 -10.86 -7.21
CA PRO A 93 -17.24 -9.55 -7.79
C PRO A 93 -16.75 -9.68 -9.24
N GLU A 94 -17.01 -8.64 -10.05
CA GLU A 94 -16.50 -8.58 -11.41
C GLU A 94 -14.97 -8.50 -11.42
N PHE A 95 -14.34 -9.29 -12.28
CA PHE A 95 -12.88 -9.37 -12.39
C PHE A 95 -12.23 -8.00 -12.60
N PHE A 96 -12.80 -7.15 -13.46
CA PHE A 96 -12.25 -5.83 -13.76
C PHE A 96 -12.29 -4.88 -12.57
N GLU A 97 -13.33 -4.95 -11.73
CA GLU A 97 -13.44 -4.15 -10.51
C GLU A 97 -12.39 -4.58 -9.48
N VAL A 98 -12.20 -5.89 -9.28
CA VAL A 98 -11.15 -6.40 -8.38
C VAL A 98 -9.76 -6.07 -8.93
N LYS A 99 -9.54 -6.20 -10.24
CA LYS A 99 -8.27 -5.84 -10.88
C LYS A 99 -7.94 -4.37 -10.67
N LYS A 100 -8.93 -3.48 -10.85
CA LYS A 100 -8.77 -2.05 -10.60
C LYS A 100 -8.44 -1.76 -9.14
N ASP A 101 -9.13 -2.38 -8.19
CA ASP A 101 -8.85 -2.22 -6.76
C ASP A 101 -7.43 -2.69 -6.38
N VAL A 102 -6.97 -3.83 -6.92
CA VAL A 102 -5.60 -4.32 -6.74
C VAL A 102 -4.56 -3.37 -7.32
N LEU A 103 -4.81 -2.81 -8.51
CA LEU A 103 -3.91 -1.82 -9.11
C LEU A 103 -3.84 -0.54 -8.28
N ASN A 104 -4.98 -0.04 -7.77
CA ASN A 104 -5.01 1.10 -6.87
C ASN A 104 -4.23 0.84 -5.56
N ALA A 105 -4.28 -0.39 -5.04
CA ALA A 105 -3.52 -0.80 -3.86
C ALA A 105 -2.00 -0.81 -4.13
N LEU A 106 -1.58 -1.25 -5.32
CA LEU A 106 -0.19 -1.18 -5.76
C LEU A 106 0.28 0.28 -5.97
N ASP A 107 -0.56 1.11 -6.57
CA ASP A 107 -0.26 2.55 -6.75
C ASP A 107 -0.13 3.24 -5.37
N SER A 108 -1.03 2.93 -4.44
CA SER A 108 -0.97 3.42 -3.05
C SER A 108 0.32 2.99 -2.35
N TYR A 109 0.70 1.72 -2.47
CA TYR A 109 1.96 1.21 -1.94
C TYR A 109 3.17 1.96 -2.53
N LYS A 110 3.16 2.17 -3.84
CA LYS A 110 4.22 2.89 -4.56
C LYS A 110 4.36 4.33 -4.06
N GLU A 111 3.26 5.05 -3.87
CA GLU A 111 3.30 6.43 -3.37
C GLU A 111 3.89 6.52 -1.96
N LEU A 112 3.45 5.64 -1.05
CA LEU A 112 4.03 5.54 0.30
C LEU A 112 5.53 5.22 0.25
N TYR A 113 5.92 4.26 -0.60
CA TYR A 113 7.32 3.87 -0.77
C TYR A 113 8.19 5.03 -1.28
N LEU A 114 7.67 5.84 -2.20
CA LEU A 114 8.38 7.03 -2.69
C LEU A 114 8.59 8.08 -1.60
N ILE A 115 7.58 8.33 -0.76
CA ILE A 115 7.71 9.23 0.41
C ILE A 115 8.77 8.66 1.36
N TYR A 116 8.76 7.35 1.60
CA TYR A 116 9.74 6.70 2.48
C TYR A 116 11.16 6.92 1.98
N LYS A 117 11.41 6.71 0.69
CA LYS A 117 12.72 6.96 0.08
C LYS A 117 13.12 8.42 0.13
N LYS A 118 12.20 9.37 -0.09
CA LYS A 118 12.48 10.80 0.06
C LYS A 118 12.92 11.16 1.49
N LEU A 119 12.30 10.57 2.50
CA LEU A 119 12.61 10.84 3.91
C LEU A 119 13.86 10.12 4.43
N GLN A 120 14.47 9.21 3.66
CA GLN A 120 15.77 8.61 3.99
C GLN A 120 16.96 9.54 3.68
N TYR A 121 16.79 10.44 2.71
CA TYR A 121 17.77 11.46 2.34
C TYR A 121 17.44 12.82 2.99
#